data_AF-A0A3L7J5H2-F1
#
_entry.id   AF-A0A3L7J5H2-F1
#
_cell.length_a   1.000
_cell.length_b   1.000
_cell.length_c   1.000
_cell.angle_alpha   90.00
_cell.angle_beta   90.00
_cell.angle_gamma   90.00
#
_symmetry.space_group_name_H-M   'P 1'
#
loop_
_entity.id
_entity.type
_entity.pdbx_description
1 polymer ?
#
loop_
_entity_poly.entity_id
_entity_poly.type
_entity_poly.pdbx_seq_one_letter_code
_entity_poly.pdbx_strand_id
1 'polypeptide(L)'
;MGAETVSTSDADDAAFQALEDVAAIAVDLDDILVIGGQIASLLLIAFPSTGSIARRTGDADAAMTTAIAASGTVHDRLVAEGYEAVSGNHYERGAGGEVAVDTFAPGSERHSRPLQPLPHRQPARR
;
A
#
# COMPACT_ATOMS: atom_id res chain seq x y z
N MET A 1 -1.62 27.19 -2.34
CA MET A 1 -2.99 26.65 -2.49
C MET A 1 -2.93 25.26 -1.89
N GLY A 2 -3.72 24.96 -0.86
CA GLY A 2 -3.76 23.63 -0.27
C GLY A 2 -4.48 22.65 -1.22
N ALA A 3 -4.06 21.40 -1.21
CA ALA A 3 -4.79 20.30 -1.83
C ALA A 3 -5.95 19.92 -0.90
N GLU A 4 -7.17 19.85 -1.41
CA GLU A 4 -8.36 19.45 -0.65
C GLU A 4 -9.12 18.39 -1.45
N THR A 5 -9.67 17.40 -0.76
CA THR A 5 -10.56 16.38 -1.32
C THR A 5 -11.73 16.17 -0.39
N VAL A 6 -12.84 15.71 -0.95
CA VAL A 6 -14.07 15.41 -0.20
C VAL A 6 -14.52 13.98 -0.49
N SER A 7 -15.11 13.37 0.53
CA SER A 7 -15.86 12.14 0.37
C SER A 7 -17.09 12.37 -0.50
N THR A 8 -17.43 11.37 -1.31
CA THR A 8 -18.63 11.39 -2.16
C THR A 8 -19.42 10.08 -2.07
N SER A 9 -18.98 9.14 -1.23
CA SER A 9 -19.61 7.84 -1.02
C SER A 9 -19.15 7.22 0.29
N ASP A 10 -19.89 6.26 0.81
CA ASP A 10 -19.51 5.51 2.02
C ASP A 10 -18.16 4.80 1.86
N ALA A 11 -17.84 4.35 0.65
CA ALA A 11 -16.54 3.76 0.34
C ALA A 11 -15.40 4.77 0.45
N ASP A 12 -15.64 6.05 0.15
CA ASP A 12 -14.63 7.09 0.31
C ASP A 12 -14.43 7.46 1.78
N ASP A 13 -15.53 7.53 2.55
CA ASP A 13 -15.45 7.74 4.00
C ASP A 13 -14.64 6.63 4.67
N ALA A 14 -14.91 5.37 4.31
CA ALA A 14 -14.17 4.23 4.81
C ALA A 14 -12.69 4.29 4.41
N ALA A 15 -12.40 4.66 3.16
CA ALA A 15 -11.02 4.74 2.69
C ALA A 15 -10.23 5.90 3.35
N PHE A 16 -10.89 7.02 3.67
CA PHE A 16 -10.27 8.09 4.45
C PHE A 16 -10.05 7.71 5.91
N GLN A 17 -10.97 6.96 6.53
CA GLN A 17 -10.76 6.41 7.87
C GLN A 17 -9.59 5.43 7.88
N ALA A 18 -9.52 4.50 6.92
CA ALA A 18 -8.39 3.58 6.78
C ALA A 18 -7.06 4.33 6.63
N LEU A 19 -7.04 5.41 5.83
CA LEU A 19 -5.86 6.25 5.65
C LEU A 19 -5.45 6.98 6.94
N GLU A 20 -6.42 7.52 7.68
CA GLU A 20 -6.19 8.16 8.97
C GLU A 20 -5.57 7.18 9.97
N ASP A 21 -6.12 5.96 10.07
CA ASP A 21 -5.60 4.92 10.95
C ASP A 21 -4.18 4.53 10.56
N VAL A 22 -3.91 4.30 9.26
CA VAL A 22 -2.57 3.97 8.77
C VAL A 22 -1.57 5.09 9.09
N ALA A 23 -1.97 6.36 8.92
CA ALA A 23 -1.12 7.49 9.27
C ALA A 23 -0.85 7.56 10.78
N ALA A 24 -1.86 7.28 11.62
CA ALA A 24 -1.73 7.28 13.07
C ALA A 24 -0.81 6.16 13.57
N ILE A 25 -0.96 4.92 13.07
CA ILE A 25 -0.09 3.80 13.46
C ILE A 25 1.34 3.98 12.95
N ALA A 26 1.55 4.78 11.90
CA ALA A 26 2.85 5.06 11.30
C ALA A 26 3.66 6.16 12.00
N VAL A 27 3.06 6.95 12.89
CA VAL A 27 3.66 8.21 13.40
C VAL A 27 5.08 8.09 13.96
N ASP A 28 5.42 6.95 14.56
CA ASP A 28 6.73 6.66 15.18
C ASP A 28 7.50 5.53 14.47
N LEU A 29 7.14 5.22 13.22
CA LEU A 29 7.76 4.18 12.41
C LEU A 29 8.40 4.84 11.17
N ASP A 30 9.74 4.94 11.15
CA ASP A 30 10.44 5.66 10.08
C ASP A 30 10.35 4.98 8.70
N ASP A 31 10.13 3.66 8.68
CA ASP A 31 10.19 2.81 7.48
C ASP A 31 8.82 2.21 7.10
N ILE A 32 7.73 2.98 7.25
CA ILE A 32 6.39 2.64 6.74
C ILE A 32 5.86 3.79 5.88
N LEU A 33 5.24 3.46 4.75
CA LEU A 33 4.74 4.41 3.76
C LEU A 33 3.33 4.04 3.33
N VAL A 34 2.45 5.05 3.21
CA VAL A 34 1.18 4.88 2.48
C VAL A 34 1.50 4.71 1.00
N ILE A 35 0.97 3.66 0.39
CA ILE A 35 1.14 3.35 -1.03
C ILE A 35 -0.22 3.22 -1.73
N GLY A 36 -0.23 2.64 -2.93
CA GLY A 36 -1.46 2.28 -3.62
C GLY A 36 -2.29 3.45 -4.14
N GLY A 37 -3.60 3.22 -4.24
CA GLY A 37 -4.54 4.16 -4.85
C GLY A 37 -4.70 5.47 -4.09
N GLN A 38 -4.58 5.42 -2.75
CA GLN A 38 -4.71 6.60 -1.88
C GLN A 38 -3.62 7.62 -2.16
N ILE A 39 -2.34 7.22 -2.09
CA ILE A 39 -1.24 8.16 -2.32
C ILE A 39 -1.24 8.68 -3.76
N ALA A 40 -1.60 7.85 -4.74
CA ALA A 40 -1.72 8.28 -6.12
C ALA A 40 -2.82 9.35 -6.29
N SER A 41 -3.96 9.18 -5.63
CA SER A 41 -5.05 10.16 -5.64
C SER A 41 -4.64 11.47 -4.99
N LEU A 42 -4.02 11.43 -3.80
CA LEU A 42 -3.52 12.62 -3.11
C LEU A 42 -2.49 13.39 -3.95
N LEU A 43 -1.57 12.68 -4.60
CA LEU A 43 -0.58 13.29 -5.49
C LEU A 43 -1.22 13.94 -6.71
N LEU A 44 -2.25 13.33 -7.31
CA LEU A 44 -2.98 13.94 -8.43
C LEU A 44 -3.77 15.17 -8.03
N ILE A 45 -4.28 15.22 -6.80
CA ILE A 45 -4.97 16.40 -6.26
C ILE A 45 -3.95 17.52 -5.98
N ALA A 46 -2.82 17.19 -5.35
CA ALA A 46 -1.77 18.15 -5.02
C ALA A 46 -1.00 18.66 -6.24
N PHE A 47 -0.82 17.81 -7.24
CA PHE A 47 -0.10 18.09 -8.47
C PHE A 47 -0.95 17.70 -9.69
N PRO A 48 -1.97 18.51 -10.04
CA PRO A 48 -2.86 18.21 -11.15
C PRO A 48 -2.09 18.08 -12.47
N SER A 49 -2.38 17.02 -13.23
CA SER A 49 -1.78 16.79 -14.54
C SER A 49 -2.87 16.72 -15.61
N THR A 50 -2.61 17.31 -16.78
CA THR A 50 -3.61 17.35 -17.85
C THR A 50 -3.91 15.93 -18.35
N GLY A 51 -5.17 15.52 -18.27
CA GLY A 51 -5.64 14.21 -18.73
C GLY A 51 -5.54 13.09 -17.71
N SER A 52 -5.05 13.34 -16.48
CA SER A 52 -5.13 12.34 -15.42
C SER A 52 -6.55 12.22 -14.87
N ILE A 53 -6.99 10.98 -14.70
CA ILE A 53 -8.23 10.64 -14.00
C ILE A 53 -7.84 10.04 -12.66
N ALA A 54 -8.17 10.71 -11.57
CA ALA A 54 -7.99 10.14 -10.24
C ALA A 54 -8.95 8.95 -10.07
N ARG A 55 -8.41 7.79 -9.69
CA ARG A 55 -9.20 6.60 -9.39
C ARG A 55 -9.41 6.55 -7.88
N ARG A 56 -10.68 6.55 -7.45
CA ARG A 56 -11.06 6.36 -6.06
C ARG A 56 -10.79 4.91 -5.64
N THR A 57 -10.39 4.70 -4.40
CA THR A 57 -10.10 3.39 -3.80
C THR A 57 -10.87 3.28 -2.49
N GLY A 58 -11.25 2.05 -2.11
CA GLY A 58 -12.10 1.79 -0.93
C GLY A 58 -11.32 1.45 0.34
N ASP A 59 -10.00 1.40 0.24
CA ASP A 59 -9.06 0.87 1.22
C ASP A 59 -7.85 1.80 1.39
N ALA A 60 -6.95 1.44 2.31
CA ALA A 60 -5.63 2.02 2.42
C ALA A 60 -4.54 0.94 2.35
N ASP A 61 -3.47 1.24 1.63
CA ASP A 61 -2.32 0.35 1.51
C ASP A 61 -1.11 0.92 2.25
N ALA A 62 -0.40 0.08 3.00
CA ALA A 62 0.82 0.47 3.70
C ALA A 62 2.00 -0.45 3.34
N ALA A 63 3.11 0.11 2.86
CA ALA A 63 4.35 -0.63 2.64
C ALA A 63 5.32 -0.41 3.79
N MET A 64 6.00 -1.47 4.25
CA MET A 64 6.98 -1.41 5.33
C MET A 64 8.19 -2.30 5.07
N THR A 65 9.28 -2.09 5.81
CA THR A 65 10.43 -3.02 5.78
C THR A 65 10.07 -4.37 6.39
N THR A 66 10.82 -5.41 6.00
CA THR A 66 10.69 -6.75 6.60
C THR A 66 10.99 -6.76 8.09
N ALA A 67 11.83 -5.85 8.58
CA ALA A 67 12.12 -5.70 10.01
C ALA A 67 10.88 -5.23 10.79
N ILE A 68 10.18 -4.21 10.28
CA ILE A 68 8.92 -3.74 10.88
C ILE A 68 7.85 -4.83 10.79
N ALA A 69 7.69 -5.47 9.64
CA ALA A 69 6.72 -6.55 9.48
C ALA A 69 6.98 -7.72 10.44
N ALA A 70 8.24 -8.15 10.57
CA ALA A 70 8.63 -9.25 11.46
C ALA A 70 8.51 -8.89 12.95
N SER A 71 8.50 -7.61 13.30
CA SER A 71 8.34 -7.18 14.69
C SER A 71 6.94 -7.42 15.25
N GLY A 72 5.93 -7.55 14.38
CA GLY A 72 4.52 -7.63 14.79
C GLY A 72 3.90 -6.27 15.18
N THR A 73 4.69 -5.20 15.28
CA THR A 73 4.23 -3.89 15.76
C THR A 73 3.02 -3.35 14.99
N VAL A 74 3.02 -3.48 13.66
CA VAL A 74 1.91 -2.98 12.83
C VAL A 74 0.65 -3.83 13.03
N HIS A 75 0.80 -5.15 13.16
CA HIS A 75 -0.31 -6.04 13.47
C HIS A 75 -0.95 -5.66 14.81
N ASP A 76 -0.15 -5.53 15.87
CA ASP A 76 -0.64 -5.22 17.21
C ASP A 76 -1.36 -3.86 17.25
N ARG A 77 -0.84 -2.86 16.52
CA ARG A 77 -1.45 -1.53 16.44
C ARG A 77 -2.78 -1.56 15.67
N LEU A 78 -2.87 -2.28 14.55
CA LEU A 78 -4.12 -2.43 13.80
C LEU A 78 -5.18 -3.17 14.65
N VAL A 79 -4.80 -4.24 15.34
CA VAL A 79 -5.72 -4.96 16.24
C VAL A 79 -6.17 -4.07 17.40
N ALA A 80 -5.28 -3.26 17.97
CA ALA A 80 -5.64 -2.29 19.01
C ALA A 80 -6.63 -1.22 18.51
N GLU A 81 -6.56 -0.87 17.22
CA GLU A 81 -7.48 0.05 16.54
C GLU A 81 -8.82 -0.64 16.13
N GLY A 82 -8.98 -1.91 16.47
CA GLY A 82 -10.21 -2.68 16.26
C GLY A 82 -10.30 -3.42 14.93
N TYR A 83 -9.18 -3.55 14.20
CA TYR A 83 -9.13 -4.37 13.00
C TYR A 83 -9.02 -5.86 13.33
N GLU A 84 -9.68 -6.68 12.51
CA GLU A 84 -9.51 -8.12 12.47
C GLU A 84 -8.57 -8.51 11.33
N ALA A 85 -7.61 -9.39 11.60
CA ALA A 85 -6.76 -9.97 10.56
C ALA A 85 -7.53 -11.09 9.84
N VAL A 86 -8.05 -10.80 8.64
CA VAL A 86 -8.94 -11.71 7.91
C VAL A 86 -8.15 -12.78 7.16
N SER A 87 -7.14 -12.36 6.40
CA SER A 87 -6.30 -13.29 5.63
C SER A 87 -4.99 -12.63 5.22
N GLY A 88 -3.87 -13.33 5.46
CA GLY A 88 -2.55 -12.89 5.01
C GLY A 88 -2.18 -11.51 5.55
N ASN A 89 -2.16 -10.53 4.66
CA ASN A 89 -1.79 -9.14 4.92
C ASN A 89 -2.99 -8.17 4.95
N HIS A 90 -4.21 -8.71 4.90
CA HIS A 90 -5.47 -7.98 4.82
C HIS A 90 -6.14 -7.86 6.19
N TYR A 91 -6.58 -6.64 6.53
CA TYR A 91 -7.21 -6.27 7.79
C TYR A 91 -8.52 -5.55 7.53
N GLU A 92 -9.56 -5.92 8.27
CA GLU A 92 -10.90 -5.33 8.14
C GLU A 92 -11.40 -4.79 9.49
N ARG A 93 -12.13 -3.68 9.46
CA ARG A 93 -12.81 -3.10 10.63
C ARG A 93 -14.23 -2.69 10.26
N GLY A 94 -15.17 -2.95 11.16
CA GLY A 94 -16.60 -2.74 10.95
C GLY A 94 -17.35 -4.08 10.74
N ALA A 95 -18.66 -4.06 10.94
CA ALA A 95 -19.48 -5.28 10.98
C ALA A 95 -19.55 -6.03 9.63
N GLY A 96 -19.17 -5.37 8.53
CA GLY A 96 -19.11 -5.93 7.18
C GLY A 96 -17.78 -5.72 6.49
N GLY A 97 -16.72 -5.37 7.23
CA GLY A 97 -15.40 -5.07 6.65
C GLY A 97 -15.40 -3.79 5.83
N GLU A 98 -16.15 -2.78 6.27
CA GLU A 98 -16.31 -1.52 5.56
C GLU A 98 -14.98 -0.77 5.42
N VAL A 99 -14.14 -0.81 6.46
CA VAL A 99 -12.82 -0.17 6.48
C VAL A 99 -11.75 -1.24 6.33
N ALA A 100 -10.94 -1.12 5.29
CA ALA A 100 -9.94 -2.14 4.95
C ALA A 100 -8.52 -1.56 4.81
N VAL A 101 -7.55 -2.29 5.34
CA VAL A 101 -6.12 -1.98 5.25
C VAL A 101 -5.35 -3.19 4.73
N ASP A 102 -4.57 -2.97 3.68
CA ASP A 102 -3.63 -3.94 3.14
C ASP A 102 -2.18 -3.54 3.48
N THR A 103 -1.43 -4.49 4.04
CA THR A 103 -0.03 -4.28 4.42
C THR A 103 0.92 -4.97 3.45
N PHE A 104 2.02 -4.34 3.08
CA PHE A 104 2.99 -4.92 2.15
C PHE A 104 4.39 -4.85 2.75
N ALA A 105 5.06 -6.01 2.82
CA ALA A 105 6.49 -6.07 3.05
C ALA A 105 7.14 -6.72 1.84
N PRO A 106 8.23 -6.15 1.29
CA PRO A 106 8.92 -6.78 0.17
C PRO A 106 9.40 -8.17 0.62
N GLY A 107 9.05 -9.20 -0.15
CA GLY A 107 9.53 -10.55 0.11
C GLY A 107 11.05 -10.61 0.11
N SER A 108 11.65 -11.38 1.01
CA SER A 108 13.10 -11.65 1.03
C SER A 108 13.58 -12.43 -0.20
N GLU A 109 12.66 -12.95 -1.01
CA GLU A 109 12.98 -13.64 -2.26
C GLU A 109 13.36 -12.66 -3.37
N ARG A 110 14.63 -12.27 -3.39
CA ARG A 110 15.29 -12.06 -4.67
C ARG A 110 15.34 -13.41 -5.39
N HIS A 111 14.38 -13.67 -6.27
CA HIS A 111 14.61 -14.57 -7.39
C HIS A 111 15.60 -13.87 -8.32
N SER A 112 16.89 -13.87 -7.95
CA SER A 112 17.95 -13.60 -8.90
C SER A 112 17.93 -14.75 -9.90
N ARG A 113 17.12 -14.62 -10.97
CA ARG A 113 17.31 -15.45 -12.16
C ARG A 113 18.76 -15.22 -12.57
N PRO A 114 19.63 -16.24 -12.59
CA PRO A 114 20.92 -16.06 -13.23
C PRO A 114 20.66 -15.58 -14.65
N LEU A 115 21.29 -14.48 -15.04
CA LEU A 115 21.29 -14.03 -16.42
C LEU A 115 21.70 -15.23 -17.27
N GLN A 116 20.79 -15.74 -18.09
CA GLN A 116 21.16 -16.79 -19.04
C GLN A 116 22.31 -16.22 -19.88
N PRO A 117 23.42 -16.95 -20.04
CA PRO A 117 24.49 -16.51 -20.93
C PRO A 117 23.88 -16.24 -22.30
N LEU A 118 24.15 -15.05 -22.86
CA LEU A 118 23.79 -14.74 -24.23
C LEU A 118 24.28 -15.87 -25.15
N PRO A 119 23.45 -16.38 -26.08
CA PRO A 119 23.87 -17.46 -26.94
C PRO A 119 25.12 -17.05 -27.71
N HIS A 120 26.19 -17.82 -27.54
CA HIS A 120 27.43 -17.66 -28.29
C HIS A 120 27.09 -17.73 -29.78
N ARG A 121 27.27 -16.62 -30.51
CA ARG A 121 27.22 -16.65 -31.98
C ARG A 121 28.30 -17.62 -32.47
N GLN A 122 27.88 -18.76 -33.01
CA GLN A 122 28.80 -19.60 -33.78
C GLN A 122 29.29 -18.80 -35.00
N PRO A 123 30.60 -18.77 -35.28
CA PRO A 123 31.08 -18.17 -36.51
C PRO A 123 30.58 -18.98 -37.71
N ALA A 124 30.07 -18.28 -38.72
CA ALA A 124 29.58 -18.88 -39.95
C ALA A 124 30.69 -19.73 -40.59
N ARG A 125 30.40 -21.03 -40.78
CA ARG A 125 31.24 -21.91 -41.58
C ARG A 125 31.16 -21.45 -43.04
N ARG A 126 32.30 -21.12 -43.63
CA ARG A 126 32.48 -20.96 -45.08
C ARG A 126 32.56 -22.32 -45.75
#